data_AF-A0AAU7ZIB4-F1
#
_entry.id   AF-A0AAU7ZIB4-F1
#
_cell.length_a   1.000
_cell.length_b   1.000
_cell.length_c   1.000
_cell.angle_alpha   90.00
_cell.angle_beta   90.00
_cell.angle_gamma   90.00
#
_symmetry.space_group_name_H-M   'P 1'
#
loop_
_entity.id
_entity.type
_entity.pdbx_description
1 polymer ?
#
loop_
_entity_poly.entity_id
_entity_poly.type
_entity_poly.pdbx_seq_one_letter_code
_entity_poly.pdbx_strand_id
1 'polypeptide(L)'
;MDISDWRQKIDELDVEIVRLINQRAEAARAIGELKKTANLPVYEPRREQEVFDRVRKANPGPLADAELLHVYERIIDVMRTLQRRDL
;
A
#
# COMPACT_ATOMS: atom_id res chain seq x y z
N MET A 1 -23.96 4.33 -20.80
CA MET A 1 -23.30 3.89 -19.56
C MET A 1 -24.37 3.53 -18.56
N ASP A 2 -24.47 2.27 -18.20
CA ASP A 2 -25.39 1.75 -17.20
C ASP A 2 -24.63 1.14 -16.00
N ILE A 3 -25.35 0.49 -15.08
CA ILE A 3 -24.76 -0.13 -13.89
C ILE A 3 -23.76 -1.24 -14.26
N SER A 4 -24.02 -1.99 -15.32
CA SER A 4 -23.16 -3.09 -15.76
C SER A 4 -21.85 -2.56 -16.31
N ASP A 5 -21.89 -1.47 -17.09
CA ASP A 5 -20.68 -0.80 -17.59
C ASP A 5 -19.78 -0.32 -16.44
N TRP A 6 -20.37 0.25 -15.38
CA TRP A 6 -19.62 0.69 -14.20
C TRP A 6 -19.05 -0.46 -13.39
N ARG A 7 -19.77 -1.59 -13.28
CA ARG A 7 -19.25 -2.80 -12.62
C ARG A 7 -18.07 -3.38 -13.36
N GLN A 8 -18.14 -3.48 -14.68
CA GLN A 8 -17.01 -3.95 -15.48
C GLN A 8 -15.78 -3.04 -15.28
N LYS A 9 -15.98 -1.71 -15.26
CA LYS A 9 -14.90 -0.77 -14.97
C LYS A 9 -14.29 -0.99 -13.58
N ILE A 10 -15.10 -1.30 -12.57
CA ILE A 10 -14.61 -1.64 -11.23
C ILE A 10 -13.78 -2.92 -11.28
N ASP A 11 -14.26 -3.97 -11.96
CA ASP A 11 -13.54 -5.24 -12.07
C ASP A 11 -12.15 -5.04 -12.74
N GLU A 12 -12.10 -4.22 -13.79
CA GLU A 12 -10.84 -3.86 -14.47
C GLU A 12 -9.89 -3.10 -13.53
N LEU A 13 -10.40 -2.12 -12.78
CA LEU A 13 -9.62 -1.38 -11.79
C LEU A 13 -9.12 -2.29 -10.65
N ASP A 14 -9.91 -3.25 -10.20
CA ASP A 14 -9.53 -4.17 -9.13
C ASP A 14 -8.35 -5.04 -9.55
N VAL A 15 -8.31 -5.50 -10.81
CA VAL A 15 -7.16 -6.21 -11.37
C VAL A 15 -5.90 -5.33 -11.35
N GLU A 16 -6.01 -4.05 -11.72
CA GLU A 16 -4.89 -3.11 -11.65
C GLU A 16 -4.43 -2.84 -10.22
N ILE A 17 -5.36 -2.68 -9.28
CA ILE A 17 -5.08 -2.47 -7.86
C ILE A 17 -4.32 -3.69 -7.31
N VAL A 18 -4.77 -4.91 -7.60
CA VAL A 18 -4.07 -6.15 -7.18
C VAL A 18 -2.64 -6.17 -7.74
N ARG A 19 -2.47 -5.83 -9.02
CA ARG A 19 -1.14 -5.77 -9.64
C ARG A 19 -0.23 -4.76 -8.92
N LEU A 20 -0.73 -3.56 -8.63
CA LEU A 20 0.03 -2.51 -7.96
C LEU A 20 0.36 -2.87 -6.49
N ILE A 21 -0.57 -3.49 -5.78
CA ILE A 21 -0.34 -3.97 -4.41
C ILE A 21 0.77 -5.03 -4.38
N ASN A 22 0.77 -5.97 -5.32
CA ASN A 22 1.83 -6.99 -5.41
C ASN A 22 3.20 -6.38 -5.75
N GLN A 23 3.27 -5.41 -6.67
CA GLN A 23 4.51 -4.68 -6.95
C GLN A 23 5.03 -3.93 -5.70
N ARG A 24 4.12 -3.33 -4.92
CA ARG A 24 4.48 -2.70 -3.64
C ARG A 24 4.96 -3.73 -2.61
N ALA A 25 4.38 -4.93 -2.60
CA ALA A 25 4.77 -6.02 -1.72
C ALA A 25 6.18 -6.55 -2.04
N GLU A 26 6.54 -6.69 -3.32
CA GLU A 26 7.88 -7.04 -3.76
C GLU A 26 8.92 -6.03 -3.29
N ALA A 27 8.63 -4.73 -3.43
CA ALA A 27 9.50 -3.67 -2.91
C ALA A 27 9.64 -3.74 -1.38
N ALA A 28 8.54 -3.98 -0.65
CA ALA A 28 8.58 -4.15 0.80
C ALA A 28 9.40 -5.38 1.22
N ARG A 29 9.28 -6.49 0.48
CA ARG A 29 10.06 -7.71 0.71
C ARG A 29 11.55 -7.47 0.53
N ALA A 30 11.95 -6.81 -0.57
CA ALA A 30 13.35 -6.45 -0.80
C ALA A 30 13.91 -5.56 0.33
N ILE A 31 13.13 -4.61 0.83
CA ILE A 31 13.49 -3.81 2.02
C ILE A 31 13.64 -4.69 3.26
N GLY A 32 12.74 -5.65 3.46
CA GLY A 32 12.80 -6.62 4.56
C GLY A 32 14.12 -7.39 4.58
N GLU A 33 14.55 -7.93 3.45
CA GLU A 33 15.83 -8.66 3.31
C GLU A 33 17.05 -7.78 3.61
N LEU A 34 17.04 -6.53 3.13
CA LEU A 34 18.11 -5.58 3.43
C LEU A 34 18.17 -5.23 4.92
N LYS A 35 17.01 -5.03 5.56
CA LYS A 35 16.92 -4.76 7.00
C LYS A 35 17.37 -5.97 7.82
N LYS A 36 17.03 -7.19 7.40
CA LYS A 36 17.50 -8.44 8.01
C LYS A 36 19.02 -8.50 8.02
N THR A 37 19.63 -8.26 6.86
CA THR A 37 21.09 -8.30 6.67
C THR A 37 21.79 -7.22 7.50
N ALA A 38 21.15 -6.06 7.66
CA ALA A 38 21.68 -4.94 8.43
C ALA A 38 21.27 -4.95 9.93
N ASN A 39 20.54 -5.97 10.40
CA ASN A 39 19.96 -6.04 11.75
C ASN A 39 19.16 -4.77 12.15
N LEU A 40 18.36 -4.25 11.21
CA LEU A 40 17.51 -3.06 11.38
C LEU A 40 16.05 -3.44 11.68
N PRO A 41 15.33 -2.61 12.45
CA PRO A 41 13.92 -2.88 12.77
C PRO A 41 13.01 -2.71 11.55
N VAL A 42 11.97 -3.55 11.47
CA VAL A 42 10.92 -3.42 10.44
C VAL A 42 10.02 -2.22 10.71
N TYR A 43 9.67 -1.98 11.98
CA TYR A 43 8.78 -0.89 12.36
C TYR A 43 9.53 0.45 12.44
N GLU A 44 9.14 1.38 11.58
CA GLU A 44 9.74 2.72 11.49
C GLU A 44 8.64 3.78 11.36
N PRO A 45 8.10 4.31 12.48
CA PRO A 45 6.95 5.21 12.48
C PRO A 45 7.13 6.44 11.57
N ARG A 46 8.34 7.01 11.56
CA ARG A 46 8.67 8.15 10.70
C ARG A 46 8.51 7.82 9.22
N ARG A 47 8.91 6.62 8.81
CA ARG A 47 8.81 6.18 7.41
C ARG A 47 7.35 5.96 7.01
N GLU A 48 6.53 5.44 7.92
CA GLU A 48 5.08 5.31 7.70
C GLU A 48 4.41 6.68 7.55
N GLN A 49 4.75 7.65 8.40
CA GLN A 49 4.24 9.02 8.29
C GLN A 49 4.59 9.65 6.95
N GLU A 50 5.83 9.47 6.46
CA GLU A 50 6.24 9.95 5.14
C GLU A 50 5.43 9.30 4.00
N VAL A 51 5.01 8.04 4.15
CA VAL A 51 4.12 7.39 3.17
C VAL A 51 2.75 8.04 3.22
N PHE A 52 2.16 8.22 4.39
CA PHE A 52 0.85 8.86 4.55
C PHE A 52 0.82 10.28 3.99
N ASP A 53 1.86 11.08 4.24
CA ASP A 53 1.95 12.44 3.71
C ASP A 53 2.05 12.47 2.17
N ARG A 54 2.75 11.50 1.58
CA ARG A 54 2.80 11.36 0.11
C ARG A 54 1.44 10.96 -0.47
N VAL A 55 0.72 10.07 0.21
CA VAL A 55 -0.61 9.63 -0.18
C VAL A 55 -1.60 10.78 -0.18
N ARG A 56 -1.65 11.57 0.91
CA ARG A 56 -2.47 12.79 0.99
C ARG A 56 -2.16 13.77 -0.16
N LYS A 57 -0.87 14.06 -0.38
CA LYS A 57 -0.45 14.98 -1.45
C LYS A 57 -0.81 14.49 -2.85
N ALA A 58 -0.92 13.17 -3.03
CA ALA A 58 -1.27 12.54 -4.29
C ALA A 58 -2.78 12.28 -4.45
N ASN A 59 -3.63 12.72 -3.50
CA ASN A 59 -5.07 12.49 -3.54
C ASN A 59 -5.82 13.69 -4.16
N PRO A 60 -6.23 13.64 -5.44
CA PRO A 60 -7.07 14.67 -6.04
C PRO A 60 -8.56 14.52 -5.68
N GLY A 61 -8.91 13.54 -4.83
CA GLY A 61 -10.28 13.08 -4.65
C GLY A 61 -10.66 11.98 -5.65
N PRO A 62 -11.92 11.50 -5.64
CA PRO A 62 -13.07 12.03 -4.88
C PRO A 62 -13.12 11.62 -3.41
N LEU A 63 -12.26 10.70 -2.96
CA LEU A 63 -12.19 10.30 -1.55
C LEU A 63 -11.59 11.40 -0.68
N ALA A 64 -12.13 11.56 0.53
CA ALA A 64 -11.47 12.39 1.53
C ALA A 64 -10.14 11.75 1.96
N ASP A 65 -9.16 12.58 2.32
CA ASP A 65 -7.84 12.11 2.77
C ASP A 65 -7.96 11.08 3.90
N ALA A 66 -8.86 11.28 4.85
CA ALA A 66 -9.07 10.36 5.97
C ALA A 66 -9.45 8.95 5.50
N GLU A 67 -10.32 8.84 4.50
CA GLU A 67 -10.76 7.55 3.98
C GLU A 67 -9.65 6.84 3.20
N LEU A 68 -8.90 7.58 2.39
CA LEU A 68 -7.75 7.02 1.66
C LEU A 68 -6.64 6.54 2.63
N LEU A 69 -6.45 7.26 3.74
CA LEU A 69 -5.50 6.85 4.77
C LEU A 69 -5.89 5.56 5.47
N HIS A 70 -7.18 5.34 5.78
CA HIS A 70 -7.62 4.07 6.36
C HIS A 70 -7.28 2.86 5.47
N VAL A 71 -7.40 3.02 4.15
CA VAL A 71 -6.96 1.99 3.20
C VAL A 71 -5.44 1.80 3.28
N TYR A 72 -4.69 2.89 3.29
CA TYR A 72 -3.23 2.85 3.32
C TYR A 72 -2.64 2.30 4.62
N GLU A 73 -3.28 2.54 5.76
CA GLU A 73 -2.93 1.92 7.04
C GLU A 73 -2.98 0.40 6.92
N ARG A 74 -4.05 -0.15 6.34
CA ARG A 74 -4.17 -1.59 6.11
C ARG A 74 -3.11 -2.12 5.15
N ILE A 75 -2.81 -1.38 4.07
CA ILE A 75 -1.75 -1.74 3.13
C ILE A 75 -0.39 -1.80 3.85
N ILE A 76 -0.07 -0.81 4.69
CA ILE A 76 1.18 -0.78 5.46
C ILE A 76 1.23 -1.93 6.46
N ASP A 77 0.14 -2.23 7.16
CA ASP A 77 0.05 -3.36 8.10
C ASP A 77 0.41 -4.69 7.44
N VAL A 78 -0.14 -4.95 6.26
CA VAL A 78 0.17 -6.17 5.49
C VAL A 78 1.64 -6.19 5.08
N MET A 79 2.20 -5.07 4.59
CA MET A 79 3.61 -5.04 4.18
C MET A 79 4.59 -5.18 5.34
N ARG A 80 4.25 -4.68 6.53
CA ARG A 80 5.05 -4.92 7.74
C ARG A 80 5.02 -6.39 8.13
N THR A 81 3.84 -7.01 8.06
CA THR A 81 3.67 -8.43 8.36
C THR A 81 4.47 -9.28 7.39
N LEU A 82 4.46 -8.95 6.09
CA LEU A 82 5.26 -9.60 5.06
C LEU A 82 6.76 -9.50 5.39
N GLN A 83 7.26 -8.29 5.66
CA GLN A 83 8.66 -8.09 6.06
C GLN A 83 9.05 -8.93 7.27
N ARG A 84 8.19 -9.00 8.30
CA ARG A 84 8.47 -9.79 9.53
C ARG A 84 8.44 -11.30 9.31
N ARG A 85 7.69 -11.81 8.33
CA ARG A 85 7.67 -13.24 8.01
C ARG A 85 8.95 -13.70 7.32
N ASP A 86 9.56 -12.80 6.55
CA ASP A 86 10.78 -13.05 5.79
C ASP A 86 12.06 -12.73 6.62
N LEU A 87 11.93 -12.00 7.73
CA LEU A 87 12.94 -11.89 8.81
C LEU A 87 13.19 -13.26 9.46
#